data_AF-A0A3N5M5P5-F1
#
_entry.id   AF-A0A3N5M5P5-F1
#
_cell.length_a   1.000
_cell.length_b   1.000
_cell.length_c   1.000
_cell.angle_alpha   90.00
_cell.angle_beta   90.00
_cell.angle_gamma   90.00
#
_symmetry.space_group_name_H-M   'P 1'
#
loop_
_entity.id
_entity.type
_entity.pdbx_description
1 polymer ?
#
loop_
_entity_poly.entity_id
_entity_poly.type
_entity_poly.pdbx_seq_one_letter_code
_entity_poly.pdbx_strand_id
1 'polypeptide(L)'
;MLKTLNVQDIRKKTVQALDTRVRAITAGLGLNELRAVLRGDPATERPNPRYKVHTTSFLFHIRPRYYERGSTIFTHTFRLGFFTAFFFFVELFTGLILMIYYTPSPGEAYNSILSLMSNVPFGKLMRDMHRLGAEAMVIFTVLHMLRMYLTGSYKKERSFTWMTGLVLLLLTLILSFSGYLLPWDQLAYWAVTIGTSMAEAAPLVGREANLLLRGAPDIGAGGLLRFYLAHIVLLPLAAILVISIHYYKVAREHGISQPARFEEGDVAPEVKKAAKQRIDYIPDLLTHEVFLTALGLFLLTLVTVYFYAGAPLEHIANPQQTPLDTKAPWYFWWLQGMLKLGDKTLMGIILPTLLAGLLVAIPYIDRNPHRSLYKRPLAVGAGLLAVLILVVLSYMGTPAYRIQTPPATRIVQDLAPEEGLGPLRAVPYDQLVPGVYEIGVTNPEEICPDIDFGCPELQAVFEEFGDRVNEAKESGSLPNAQAVLVIEDWQQNLRKVTPRIIWNDAASGESRTYERHIYLHKDRGGE
;
A
#
# COMPACT_ATOMS: atom_id res chain seq x y z
N MET A 1 5.86 -62.57 2.63
CA MET A 1 7.30 -62.24 2.72
C MET A 1 7.47 -60.72 2.74
N LEU A 2 7.10 -60.07 3.85
CA LEU A 2 7.25 -58.62 4.04
C LEU A 2 8.62 -58.38 4.68
N LYS A 3 9.59 -57.88 3.90
CA LYS A 3 10.88 -57.43 4.44
C LYS A 3 10.61 -56.31 5.43
N THR A 4 10.98 -56.51 6.69
CA THR A 4 11.02 -55.46 7.70
C THR A 4 11.95 -54.35 7.19
N LEU A 5 11.38 -53.20 6.85
CA LEU A 5 12.13 -52.02 6.46
C LEU A 5 12.93 -51.55 7.69
N ASN A 6 14.24 -51.77 7.69
CA ASN A 6 15.14 -51.25 8.70
C ASN A 6 15.06 -49.71 8.68
N VAL A 7 14.89 -49.08 9.84
CA VAL A 7 14.85 -47.62 10.01
C VAL A 7 16.09 -46.95 9.39
N GLN A 8 17.24 -47.63 9.40
CA GLN A 8 18.46 -47.15 8.75
C GLN A 8 18.35 -47.08 7.22
N ASP A 9 17.66 -48.04 6.60
CA ASP A 9 17.44 -48.04 5.14
C ASP A 9 16.45 -46.97 4.72
N ILE A 10 15.41 -46.72 5.53
CA ILE A 10 14.49 -45.60 5.31
C ILE A 10 15.27 -44.28 5.41
N ARG A 11 16.07 -44.09 6.48
CA ARG A 11 16.89 -42.88 6.65
C ARG A 11 17.84 -42.67 5.46
N LYS A 12 18.51 -43.73 5.00
CA LYS A 12 19.43 -43.66 3.86
C LYS A 12 18.71 -43.29 2.56
N LYS A 13 17.56 -43.91 2.28
CA LYS A 13 16.73 -43.57 1.11
C LYS A 13 16.18 -42.15 1.19
N THR A 14 15.73 -41.71 2.35
CA THR A 14 15.24 -40.33 2.56
C THR A 14 16.36 -39.32 2.37
N VAL A 15 17.56 -39.56 2.91
CA VAL A 15 18.73 -38.70 2.71
C VAL A 15 19.14 -38.66 1.24
N GLN A 16 19.15 -39.80 0.53
CA GLN A 16 19.44 -39.84 -0.90
C GLN A 16 18.37 -39.12 -1.74
N ALA A 17 17.10 -39.25 -1.38
CA ALA A 17 16.01 -38.54 -2.05
C ALA A 17 16.12 -37.03 -1.82
N LEU A 18 16.40 -36.60 -0.59
CA LEU A 18 16.70 -35.20 -0.25
C LEU A 18 17.91 -34.68 -1.02
N ASP A 19 19.02 -35.40 -1.02
CA ASP A 19 20.23 -35.03 -1.75
C ASP A 19 19.97 -34.90 -3.26
N THR A 20 19.20 -35.83 -3.84
CA THR A 20 18.79 -35.76 -5.26
C THR A 20 17.94 -34.52 -5.54
N ARG A 21 16.99 -34.19 -4.65
CA ARG A 21 16.15 -32.99 -4.78
C ARG A 21 16.94 -31.71 -4.61
N VAL A 22 17.84 -31.66 -3.62
CA VAL A 22 18.74 -30.54 -3.38
C VAL A 22 19.62 -30.34 -4.60
N ARG A 23 20.28 -31.38 -5.11
CA ARG A 23 21.07 -31.31 -6.35
C ARG A 23 20.25 -30.82 -7.54
N ALA A 24 18.99 -31.21 -7.66
CA ALA A 24 18.11 -30.71 -8.71
C ALA A 24 17.84 -29.20 -8.56
N ILE A 25 17.68 -28.70 -7.34
CA ILE A 25 17.44 -27.28 -7.08
C ILE A 25 18.74 -26.46 -7.24
N THR A 26 19.84 -26.93 -6.64
CA THR A 26 21.14 -26.23 -6.51
C THR A 26 22.10 -26.51 -7.68
N ALA A 27 21.62 -27.12 -8.76
CA ALA A 27 22.39 -27.40 -9.96
C ALA A 27 23.60 -28.34 -9.77
N GLY A 28 23.44 -29.36 -8.93
CA GLY A 28 24.40 -30.44 -8.75
C GLY A 28 25.14 -30.44 -7.42
N LEU A 29 24.98 -29.39 -6.59
CA LEU A 29 25.55 -29.37 -5.23
C LEU A 29 24.76 -30.32 -4.33
N GLY A 30 25.43 -31.32 -3.77
CA GLY A 30 24.86 -32.18 -2.74
C GLY A 30 24.52 -31.41 -1.46
N LEU A 31 23.75 -32.02 -0.57
CA LEU A 31 23.37 -31.39 0.71
C LEU A 31 24.60 -31.07 1.58
N ASN A 32 25.61 -31.96 1.57
CA ASN A 32 26.86 -31.75 2.31
C ASN A 32 27.73 -30.66 1.67
N GLU A 33 27.81 -30.66 0.34
CA GLU A 33 28.55 -29.65 -0.42
C GLU A 33 27.92 -28.26 -0.23
N LEU A 34 26.59 -28.15 -0.33
CA LEU A 34 25.88 -26.89 -0.08
C LEU A 34 26.18 -26.36 1.32
N ARG A 35 26.20 -27.24 2.33
CA ARG A 35 26.51 -26.86 3.72
C ARG A 35 27.97 -26.45 3.90
N ALA A 36 28.91 -27.07 3.18
CA ALA A 36 30.31 -26.69 3.19
C ALA A 36 30.50 -25.31 2.52
N VAL A 37 29.90 -25.11 1.35
CA VAL A 37 29.89 -23.84 0.62
C VAL A 37 29.29 -22.71 1.45
N LEU A 38 28.18 -22.94 2.16
CA LEU A 38 27.57 -21.94 3.06
C LEU A 38 28.46 -21.60 4.28
N ARG A 39 29.37 -22.49 4.67
CA ARG A 39 30.32 -22.27 5.77
C ARG A 39 31.66 -21.66 5.30
N GLY A 40 31.88 -21.57 4.00
CA GLY A 40 33.19 -21.21 3.43
C GLY A 40 34.22 -22.34 3.54
N ASP A 41 33.78 -23.56 3.80
CA ASP A 41 34.65 -24.74 3.84
C ASP A 41 35.11 -25.13 2.42
N PRO A 42 36.28 -25.79 2.27
CA PRO A 42 36.71 -26.32 0.98
C PRO A 42 35.70 -27.35 0.42
N ALA A 43 35.64 -27.45 -0.91
CA ALA A 43 34.72 -28.34 -1.60
C ALA A 43 34.85 -29.79 -1.09
N THR A 44 33.72 -30.35 -0.66
CA THR A 44 33.60 -31.71 -0.12
C THR A 44 33.40 -32.75 -1.22
N GLU A 45 32.96 -32.33 -2.40
CA GLU A 45 32.68 -33.20 -3.54
C GLU A 45 33.33 -32.67 -4.83
N ARG A 46 33.76 -33.58 -5.72
CA ARG A 46 34.19 -33.19 -7.07
C ARG A 46 32.96 -32.90 -7.94
N PRO A 47 32.94 -31.82 -8.74
CA PRO A 47 31.82 -31.52 -9.63
C PRO A 47 31.58 -32.68 -10.58
N ASN A 48 30.35 -33.22 -10.60
CA ASN A 48 30.01 -34.30 -11.54
C ASN A 48 29.95 -33.73 -12.97
N PRO A 49 30.84 -34.13 -13.88
CA PRO A 49 30.91 -33.56 -15.23
C PRO A 49 29.66 -33.86 -16.10
N ARG A 50 28.81 -34.82 -15.70
CA ARG A 50 27.51 -35.08 -16.36
C ARG A 50 26.43 -34.06 -16.01
N TYR A 51 26.53 -33.38 -14.86
CA TYR A 51 25.59 -32.31 -14.51
C TYR A 51 26.02 -31.02 -15.20
N LYS A 52 25.53 -30.82 -16.44
CA LYS A 52 25.53 -29.47 -17.03
C LYS A 52 24.57 -28.61 -16.20
N VAL A 53 25.14 -27.72 -15.38
CA VAL A 53 24.51 -26.75 -14.45
C VAL A 53 23.25 -26.07 -15.01
N HIS A 54 23.13 -25.98 -16.34
CA HIS A 54 22.08 -25.27 -17.06
C HIS A 54 20.82 -26.10 -17.37
N THR A 55 20.90 -27.44 -17.39
CA THR A 55 19.81 -28.25 -17.99
C THR A 55 18.78 -28.79 -16.98
N THR A 56 19.05 -28.73 -15.67
CA THR A 56 18.17 -29.31 -14.64
C THR A 56 17.87 -28.41 -13.43
N SER A 57 18.55 -27.28 -13.25
CA SER A 57 18.31 -26.39 -12.10
C SER A 57 17.22 -25.38 -12.36
N PHE A 58 16.07 -25.54 -11.70
CA PHE A 58 14.97 -24.57 -11.70
C PHE A 58 15.44 -23.18 -11.27
N LEU A 59 16.29 -23.09 -10.24
CA LEU A 59 16.78 -21.81 -9.73
C LEU A 59 17.60 -21.04 -10.78
N PHE A 60 18.48 -21.73 -11.52
CA PHE A 60 19.23 -21.09 -12.60
C PHE A 60 18.44 -20.92 -13.90
N HIS A 61 17.17 -21.33 -13.96
CA HIS A 61 16.25 -20.86 -15.00
C HIS A 61 15.72 -19.45 -14.68
N ILE A 62 15.51 -19.15 -13.39
CA ILE A 62 14.96 -17.88 -12.92
C ILE A 62 16.05 -16.83 -12.67
N ARG A 63 17.18 -17.22 -12.09
CA ARG A 63 18.29 -16.31 -11.72
C ARG A 63 19.56 -16.64 -12.50
N PRO A 64 20.41 -15.65 -12.84
CA PRO A 64 21.70 -15.90 -13.45
C PRO A 64 22.65 -16.55 -12.42
N ARG A 65 23.64 -17.29 -12.93
CA ARG A 65 24.65 -17.95 -12.10
C ARG A 65 25.54 -16.96 -11.35
N TYR A 66 25.86 -15.83 -11.97
CA TYR A 66 26.71 -14.81 -11.41
C TYR A 66 26.19 -13.42 -11.77
N TYR A 67 26.60 -12.42 -11.00
CA TYR A 67 26.37 -11.01 -11.25
C TYR A 67 27.71 -10.28 -11.30
N GLU A 68 27.76 -9.15 -12.01
CA GLU A 68 28.94 -8.29 -11.98
C GLU A 68 28.99 -7.53 -10.65
N ARG A 69 30.16 -7.46 -10.01
CA ARG A 69 30.37 -6.81 -8.70
C ARG A 69 29.88 -5.36 -8.65
N GLY A 70 30.01 -4.62 -9.74
CA GLY A 70 29.50 -3.25 -9.84
C GLY A 70 27.98 -3.16 -9.71
N SER A 71 27.25 -4.20 -10.12
CA SER A 71 25.78 -4.24 -10.11
C SER A 71 25.19 -4.62 -8.74
N THR A 72 25.98 -5.23 -7.85
CA THR A 72 25.54 -5.71 -6.54
C THR A 72 25.64 -4.66 -5.43
N ILE A 73 26.17 -3.47 -5.74
CA ILE A 73 26.35 -2.36 -4.80
C ILE A 73 24.99 -1.92 -4.25
N PHE A 74 24.84 -2.01 -2.93
CA PHE A 74 23.58 -1.71 -2.25
C PHE A 74 23.12 -0.27 -2.51
N THR A 75 23.98 0.74 -2.36
CA THR A 75 23.63 2.16 -2.54
C THR A 75 23.21 2.52 -3.97
N HIS A 76 23.52 1.67 -4.96
CA HIS A 76 23.12 1.93 -6.33
C HIS A 76 21.73 1.40 -6.65
N THR A 77 21.36 0.24 -6.11
CA THR A 77 20.09 -0.44 -6.43
C THR A 77 19.07 -0.32 -5.30
N PHE A 78 19.53 -0.07 -4.07
CA PHE A 78 18.82 -0.24 -2.80
C PHE A 78 18.05 -1.55 -2.70
N ARG A 79 18.39 -2.53 -3.55
CA ARG A 79 17.64 -3.77 -3.74
C ARG A 79 16.13 -3.54 -3.98
N LEU A 80 15.73 -2.41 -4.56
CA LEU A 80 14.31 -2.02 -4.69
C LEU A 80 13.49 -3.01 -5.53
N GLY A 81 14.06 -3.52 -6.63
CA GLY A 81 13.41 -4.54 -7.47
C GLY A 81 13.30 -5.90 -6.76
N PHE A 82 14.26 -6.23 -5.88
CA PHE A 82 14.18 -7.41 -5.02
C PHE A 82 13.09 -7.25 -3.97
N PHE A 83 13.04 -6.11 -3.26
CA PHE A 83 12.01 -5.85 -2.26
C PHE A 83 10.61 -5.80 -2.86
N THR A 84 10.46 -5.25 -4.07
CA THR A 84 9.18 -5.27 -4.80
C THR A 84 8.68 -6.72 -5.02
N ALA A 85 9.57 -7.61 -5.49
CA ALA A 85 9.22 -9.02 -5.66
C ALA A 85 9.00 -9.74 -4.32
N PHE A 86 9.79 -9.41 -3.30
CA PHE A 86 9.61 -9.93 -1.94
C PHE A 86 8.22 -9.61 -1.40
N PHE A 87 7.78 -8.34 -1.46
CA PHE A 87 6.43 -7.97 -1.00
C PHE A 87 5.34 -8.63 -1.85
N PHE A 88 5.52 -8.77 -3.17
CA PHE A 88 4.59 -9.56 -3.99
C PHE A 88 4.42 -11.00 -3.47
N PHE A 89 5.50 -11.66 -3.07
CA PHE A 89 5.41 -13.00 -2.47
C PHE A 89 4.77 -12.97 -1.08
N VAL A 90 5.08 -11.97 -0.24
CA VAL A 90 4.39 -11.78 1.05
C VAL A 90 2.88 -11.68 0.81
N GLU A 91 2.44 -10.83 -0.12
CA GLU A 91 1.03 -10.65 -0.48
C GLU A 91 0.38 -11.94 -1.00
N LEU A 92 1.09 -12.72 -1.83
CA LEU A 92 0.61 -14.03 -2.26
C LEU A 92 0.39 -14.97 -1.07
N PHE A 93 1.36 -15.07 -0.15
CA PHE A 93 1.26 -15.99 0.98
C PHE A 93 0.18 -15.57 1.97
N THR A 94 0.14 -14.29 2.36
CA THR A 94 -0.89 -13.78 3.28
C THR A 94 -2.26 -13.84 2.62
N GLY A 95 -2.38 -13.45 1.34
CA GLY A 95 -3.64 -13.49 0.59
C GLY A 95 -4.22 -14.90 0.45
N LEU A 96 -3.38 -15.91 0.18
CA LEU A 96 -3.81 -17.32 0.13
C LEU A 96 -4.37 -17.81 1.47
N ILE A 97 -3.85 -17.31 2.60
CA ILE A 97 -4.39 -17.65 3.93
C ILE A 97 -5.71 -16.92 4.16
N LEU A 98 -5.74 -15.61 3.88
CA LEU A 98 -6.93 -14.78 4.09
C LEU A 98 -8.13 -15.27 3.27
N MET A 99 -7.90 -15.71 2.02
CA MET A 99 -8.99 -16.17 1.16
C MET A 99 -9.72 -17.42 1.66
N ILE A 100 -9.11 -18.22 2.54
CA ILE A 100 -9.76 -19.40 3.15
C ILE A 100 -10.89 -19.00 4.09
N TYR A 101 -10.79 -17.81 4.71
CA TYR A 101 -11.71 -17.32 5.73
C TYR A 101 -12.63 -16.20 5.23
N TYR A 102 -12.43 -15.72 4.00
CA TYR A 102 -13.17 -14.60 3.44
C TYR A 102 -14.37 -15.05 2.60
N THR A 103 -15.52 -14.39 2.76
CA THR A 103 -16.73 -14.64 1.96
C THR A 103 -17.03 -13.44 1.05
N PRO A 104 -16.96 -13.57 -0.30
CA PRO A 104 -17.13 -12.46 -1.24
C PRO A 104 -18.62 -12.12 -1.49
N SER A 105 -19.36 -11.78 -0.44
CA SER A 105 -20.77 -11.35 -0.51
C SER A 105 -20.98 -10.10 0.33
N PRO A 106 -21.71 -9.07 -0.13
CA PRO A 106 -21.93 -7.84 0.64
C PRO A 106 -22.49 -8.05 2.05
N GLY A 107 -23.31 -9.07 2.26
CA GLY A 107 -23.87 -9.39 3.59
C GLY A 107 -22.88 -10.02 4.57
N GLU A 108 -21.82 -10.66 4.06
CA GLU A 108 -20.88 -11.47 4.87
C GLU A 108 -19.43 -10.99 4.78
N ALA A 109 -19.05 -10.20 3.78
CA ALA A 109 -17.67 -9.81 3.54
C ALA A 109 -17.06 -9.10 4.76
N TYR A 110 -17.75 -8.06 5.24
CA TYR A 110 -17.33 -7.32 6.43
C TYR A 110 -17.26 -8.20 7.69
N ASN A 111 -18.31 -8.99 7.94
CA ASN A 111 -18.39 -9.88 9.10
C ASN A 111 -17.31 -10.98 9.05
N SER A 112 -16.97 -11.47 7.86
CA SER A 112 -15.90 -12.46 7.67
C SER A 112 -14.53 -11.89 8.04
N ILE A 113 -14.28 -10.60 7.77
CA ILE A 113 -13.07 -9.90 8.22
C ILE A 113 -13.06 -9.73 9.74
N LEU A 114 -14.19 -9.34 10.35
CA LEU A 114 -14.29 -9.26 11.81
C LEU A 114 -14.02 -10.62 12.48
N SER A 115 -14.65 -11.68 11.99
CA SER A 115 -14.43 -13.04 12.50
C SER A 115 -13.00 -13.52 12.25
N LEU A 116 -12.37 -13.14 11.15
CA LEU A 116 -10.97 -13.43 10.89
C LEU A 116 -10.06 -12.75 11.91
N MET A 117 -10.36 -11.50 12.30
CA MET A 117 -9.57 -10.75 13.25
C MET A 117 -9.72 -11.27 14.70
N SER A 118 -10.91 -11.75 15.08
CA SER A 118 -11.20 -12.18 16.45
C SER A 118 -11.06 -13.69 16.69
N ASN A 119 -11.50 -14.52 15.74
CA ASN A 119 -11.68 -15.97 15.97
C ASN A 119 -10.57 -16.83 15.35
N VAL A 120 -9.78 -16.30 14.40
CA VAL A 120 -8.72 -17.06 13.72
C VAL A 120 -7.37 -16.77 14.38
N PRO A 121 -6.62 -17.79 14.84
CA PRO A 121 -5.28 -17.59 15.39
C PRO A 121 -4.36 -16.86 14.38
N PHE A 122 -3.77 -15.76 14.81
CA PHE A 122 -2.97 -14.85 13.96
C PHE A 122 -3.71 -14.25 12.76
N GLY A 123 -5.05 -14.34 12.70
CA GLY A 123 -5.83 -13.80 11.58
C GLY A 123 -5.65 -12.28 11.45
N LYS A 124 -5.76 -11.55 12.56
CA LYS A 124 -5.46 -10.10 12.59
C LYS A 124 -4.06 -9.78 12.09
N LEU A 125 -3.04 -10.53 12.53
CA LEU A 125 -1.66 -10.35 12.07
C LEU A 125 -1.54 -10.56 10.56
N MET A 126 -2.13 -11.63 10.02
CA MET A 126 -2.09 -11.91 8.57
C MET A 126 -2.79 -10.81 7.75
N ARG A 127 -3.94 -10.31 8.23
CA ARG A 127 -4.66 -9.20 7.61
C ARG A 127 -3.81 -7.93 7.60
N ASP A 128 -3.26 -7.57 8.75
CA ASP A 128 -2.51 -6.33 8.91
C ASP A 128 -1.18 -6.40 8.12
N MET A 129 -0.53 -7.58 8.06
CA MET A 129 0.64 -7.83 7.21
C MET A 129 0.32 -7.73 5.72
N HIS A 130 -0.83 -8.25 5.26
CA HIS A 130 -1.28 -8.12 3.86
C HIS A 130 -1.55 -6.65 3.52
N ARG A 131 -2.25 -5.92 4.40
CA ARG A 131 -2.50 -4.49 4.22
C ARG A 131 -1.19 -3.70 4.10
N LEU A 132 -0.27 -3.88 5.04
CA LEU A 132 1.02 -3.17 5.04
C LEU A 132 1.97 -3.63 3.94
N GLY A 133 1.97 -4.92 3.61
CA GLY A 133 2.78 -5.48 2.54
C GLY A 133 2.37 -4.93 1.18
N ALA A 134 1.06 -4.75 0.94
CA ALA A 134 0.55 -4.07 -0.25
C ALA A 134 1.03 -2.61 -0.34
N GLU A 135 0.97 -1.85 0.77
CA GLU A 135 1.46 -0.46 0.80
C GLU A 135 2.98 -0.39 0.56
N ALA A 136 3.74 -1.28 1.20
CA ALA A 136 5.17 -1.40 0.98
C ALA A 136 5.48 -1.77 -0.48
N MET A 137 4.75 -2.72 -1.07
CA MET A 137 4.93 -3.10 -2.48
C MET A 137 4.77 -1.90 -3.41
N VAL A 138 3.76 -1.05 -3.20
CA VAL A 138 3.55 0.18 -3.97
C VAL A 138 4.75 1.13 -3.80
N ILE A 139 5.17 1.39 -2.55
CA ILE A 139 6.32 2.26 -2.25
C ILE A 139 7.59 1.76 -2.95
N PHE A 140 7.94 0.49 -2.77
CA PHE A 140 9.14 -0.10 -3.37
C PHE A 140 9.09 -0.12 -4.89
N THR A 141 7.92 -0.34 -5.49
CA THR A 141 7.73 -0.26 -6.95
C THR A 141 7.97 1.17 -7.46
N VAL A 142 7.36 2.18 -6.83
CA VAL A 142 7.53 3.58 -7.24
C VAL A 142 8.97 4.04 -7.05
N LEU A 143 9.61 3.70 -5.93
CA LEU A 143 11.02 3.99 -5.69
C LEU A 143 11.91 3.28 -6.72
N HIS A 144 11.60 2.04 -7.08
CA HIS A 144 12.33 1.32 -8.12
C HIS A 144 12.25 2.05 -9.46
N MET A 145 11.05 2.49 -9.86
CA MET A 145 10.83 3.26 -11.09
C MET A 145 11.58 4.61 -11.06
N LEU A 146 11.50 5.35 -9.95
CA LEU A 146 12.20 6.62 -9.78
C LEU A 146 13.72 6.44 -9.89
N ARG A 147 14.27 5.43 -9.21
CA ARG A 147 15.69 5.11 -9.29
C ARG A 147 16.11 4.77 -10.73
N MET A 148 15.30 3.98 -11.45
CA MET A 148 15.57 3.64 -12.85
C MET A 148 15.59 4.88 -13.75
N TYR A 149 14.71 5.85 -13.48
CA TYR A 149 14.70 7.13 -14.17
C TYR A 149 15.95 7.99 -13.88
N LEU A 150 16.24 8.22 -12.60
CA LEU A 150 17.33 9.08 -12.14
C LEU A 150 18.70 8.55 -12.55
N THR A 151 18.89 7.22 -12.54
CA THR A 151 20.13 6.56 -12.97
C THR A 151 20.24 6.37 -14.48
N GLY A 152 19.22 6.73 -15.26
CA GLY A 152 19.22 6.54 -16.72
C GLY A 152 19.24 5.08 -17.15
N SER A 153 18.88 4.16 -16.25
CA SER A 153 18.98 2.71 -16.47
C SER A 153 17.96 2.18 -17.47
N TYR A 154 16.95 2.98 -17.84
CA TYR A 154 15.95 2.68 -18.88
C TYR A 154 16.47 2.85 -20.31
N LYS A 155 17.61 3.52 -20.50
CA LYS A 155 18.18 3.76 -21.84
C LYS A 155 18.52 2.45 -22.53
N LYS A 156 18.70 2.49 -23.86
CA LYS A 156 19.15 1.36 -24.68
C LYS A 156 20.36 0.70 -24.00
N GLU A 157 20.38 -0.59 -23.69
CA GLU A 157 19.65 -1.76 -24.21
C GLU A 157 18.42 -2.19 -23.39
N ARG A 158 18.05 -1.46 -22.33
CA ARG A 158 17.03 -1.90 -21.34
C ARG A 158 15.65 -1.25 -21.51
N SER A 159 15.37 -0.67 -22.68
CA SER A 159 14.09 0.01 -22.94
C SER A 159 12.89 -0.94 -22.85
N PHE A 160 13.05 -2.20 -23.30
CA PHE A 160 11.99 -3.20 -23.16
C PHE A 160 11.79 -3.61 -21.69
N THR A 161 12.87 -3.76 -20.91
CA THR A 161 12.78 -4.01 -19.46
C THR A 161 12.06 -2.86 -18.76
N TRP A 162 12.31 -1.61 -19.15
CA TRP A 162 11.56 -0.44 -18.66
C TRP A 162 10.07 -0.54 -18.97
N MET A 163 9.69 -0.92 -20.19
CA MET A 163 8.28 -1.11 -20.56
C MET A 163 7.62 -2.20 -19.70
N THR A 164 8.27 -3.35 -19.51
CA THR A 164 7.74 -4.38 -18.60
C THR A 164 7.63 -3.88 -17.15
N GLY A 165 8.54 -3.02 -16.71
CA GLY A 165 8.46 -2.35 -15.41
C GLY A 165 7.26 -1.41 -15.28
N LEU A 166 6.92 -0.67 -16.35
CA LEU A 166 5.70 0.15 -16.39
C LEU A 166 4.43 -0.70 -16.33
N VAL A 167 4.39 -1.83 -17.03
CA VAL A 167 3.27 -2.78 -16.96
C VAL A 167 3.15 -3.34 -15.53
N LEU A 168 4.27 -3.68 -14.89
CA LEU A 168 4.28 -4.13 -13.49
C LEU A 168 3.83 -3.03 -12.52
N LEU A 169 4.23 -1.77 -12.73
CA LEU A 169 3.72 -0.65 -11.96
C LEU A 169 2.19 -0.57 -12.05
N LEU A 170 1.62 -0.64 -13.25
CA LEU A 170 0.17 -0.63 -13.44
C LEU A 170 -0.50 -1.85 -12.77
N LEU A 171 0.07 -3.05 -12.92
CA LEU A 171 -0.45 -4.25 -12.27
C LEU A 171 -0.41 -4.14 -10.73
N THR A 172 0.66 -3.60 -10.15
CA THR A 172 0.75 -3.34 -8.70
C THR A 172 -0.35 -2.40 -8.23
N LEU A 173 -0.58 -1.29 -8.94
CA LEU A 173 -1.63 -0.33 -8.61
C LEU A 173 -3.04 -0.93 -8.72
N ILE A 174 -3.30 -1.72 -9.77
CA ILE A 174 -4.59 -2.39 -9.97
C ILE A 174 -4.80 -3.52 -8.95
N LEU A 175 -3.76 -4.28 -8.59
CA LEU A 175 -3.80 -5.27 -7.51
C LEU A 175 -4.18 -4.61 -6.19
N SER A 176 -3.50 -3.52 -5.82
CA SER A 176 -3.81 -2.81 -4.57
C SER A 176 -5.23 -2.22 -4.58
N PHE A 177 -5.65 -1.60 -5.69
CA PHE A 177 -7.01 -1.06 -5.83
C PHE A 177 -8.11 -2.13 -5.77
N SER A 178 -7.90 -3.26 -6.44
CA SER A 178 -8.90 -4.34 -6.47
C SER A 178 -9.05 -5.03 -5.11
N GLY A 179 -7.94 -5.19 -4.37
CA GLY A 179 -7.95 -5.71 -3.01
C GLY A 179 -8.57 -4.75 -2.00
N TYR A 180 -8.46 -3.44 -2.24
CA TYR A 180 -9.01 -2.39 -1.37
C TYR A 180 -10.52 -2.52 -1.16
N LEU A 181 -11.28 -3.01 -2.14
CA LEU A 181 -12.73 -3.20 -2.04
C LEU A 181 -13.14 -4.34 -1.09
N LEU A 182 -12.29 -5.35 -0.93
CA LEU A 182 -12.69 -6.64 -0.35
C LEU A 182 -13.14 -6.58 1.12
N PRO A 183 -12.58 -5.72 1.99
CA PRO A 183 -13.09 -5.57 3.35
C PRO A 183 -14.56 -5.12 3.43
N TRP A 184 -15.08 -4.50 2.36
CA TRP A 184 -16.45 -4.01 2.27
C TRP A 184 -16.81 -2.99 3.37
N ASP A 185 -15.84 -2.15 3.71
CA ASP A 185 -16.03 -0.98 4.57
C ASP A 185 -16.44 0.26 3.76
N GLN A 186 -16.91 1.30 4.45
CA GLN A 186 -17.41 2.54 3.87
C GLN A 186 -16.40 3.24 2.98
N LEU A 187 -15.17 3.42 3.46
CA LEU A 187 -14.13 4.12 2.71
C LEU A 187 -13.74 3.35 1.44
N ALA A 188 -13.56 2.03 1.55
CA ALA A 188 -13.26 1.15 0.43
C ALA A 188 -14.36 1.16 -0.64
N TYR A 189 -15.61 0.96 -0.24
CA TYR A 189 -16.76 0.92 -1.13
C TYR A 189 -16.89 2.20 -1.95
N TRP A 190 -16.84 3.36 -1.30
CA TRP A 190 -17.01 4.64 -1.96
C TRP A 190 -15.79 5.07 -2.76
N ALA A 191 -14.56 4.80 -2.28
CA ALA A 191 -13.35 5.07 -3.04
C ALA A 191 -13.33 4.29 -4.37
N VAL A 192 -13.72 3.01 -4.34
CA VAL A 192 -13.78 2.17 -5.54
C VAL A 192 -14.96 2.54 -6.43
N THR A 193 -16.10 2.92 -5.86
CA THR A 193 -17.23 3.47 -6.61
C THR A 193 -16.81 4.72 -7.38
N ILE A 194 -16.16 5.70 -6.73
CA ILE A 194 -15.66 6.90 -7.40
C ILE A 194 -14.62 6.54 -8.48
N GLY A 195 -13.64 5.70 -8.15
CA GLY A 195 -12.59 5.31 -9.09
C GLY A 195 -13.11 4.59 -10.33
N THR A 196 -14.09 3.71 -10.18
CA THR A 196 -14.72 3.03 -11.32
C THR A 196 -15.68 3.94 -12.10
N SER A 197 -16.33 4.92 -11.46
CA SER A 197 -17.19 5.90 -12.14
C SER A 197 -16.38 6.78 -13.09
N MET A 198 -15.09 7.00 -12.80
CA MET A 198 -14.20 7.70 -13.72
C MET A 198 -13.99 6.93 -15.02
N ALA A 199 -13.95 5.60 -14.98
CA ALA A 199 -13.75 4.77 -16.16
C ALA A 199 -14.89 4.94 -17.18
N GLU A 200 -16.09 5.32 -16.74
CA GLU A 200 -17.21 5.67 -17.64
C GLU A 200 -16.90 6.86 -18.54
N ALA A 201 -16.03 7.77 -18.09
CA ALA A 201 -15.62 8.93 -18.87
C ALA A 201 -14.68 8.55 -20.02
N ALA A 202 -14.20 7.31 -20.10
CA ALA A 202 -13.38 6.88 -21.21
C ALA A 202 -14.20 6.85 -22.51
N PRO A 203 -13.69 7.47 -23.60
CA PRO A 203 -14.42 7.51 -24.86
C PRO A 203 -14.64 6.12 -25.44
N LEU A 204 -15.70 5.95 -26.21
CA LEU A 204 -16.11 4.73 -26.95
C LEU A 204 -16.62 3.57 -26.09
N VAL A 205 -15.85 3.13 -25.09
CA VAL A 205 -16.09 1.86 -24.38
C VAL A 205 -16.23 2.01 -22.87
N GLY A 206 -16.09 3.22 -22.31
CA GLY A 206 -16.04 3.45 -20.86
C GLY A 206 -17.27 2.93 -20.11
N ARG A 207 -18.47 3.22 -20.63
CA ARG A 207 -19.73 2.78 -20.02
C ARG A 207 -19.86 1.26 -19.97
N GLU A 208 -19.59 0.59 -21.09
CA GLU A 208 -19.72 -0.88 -21.16
C GLU A 208 -18.63 -1.57 -20.34
N ALA A 209 -17.42 -1.03 -20.33
CA ALA A 209 -16.34 -1.51 -19.48
C ALA A 209 -16.70 -1.38 -17.99
N ASN A 210 -17.31 -0.26 -17.58
CA ASN A 210 -17.72 -0.07 -16.19
C ASN A 210 -18.87 -1.01 -15.80
N LEU A 211 -19.89 -1.17 -16.65
CA LEU A 211 -20.98 -2.12 -16.41
C LEU A 211 -20.48 -3.56 -16.32
N LEU A 212 -19.51 -3.94 -17.16
CA LEU A 212 -18.89 -5.26 -17.09
C LEU A 212 -18.13 -5.47 -15.78
N LEU A 213 -17.38 -4.45 -15.34
CA LEU A 213 -16.56 -4.49 -14.14
C LEU A 213 -17.42 -4.54 -12.87
N ARG A 214 -18.44 -3.67 -12.78
CA ARG A 214 -19.36 -3.59 -11.65
C ARG A 214 -20.41 -4.70 -11.65
N GLY A 215 -20.77 -5.21 -12.82
CA GLY A 215 -21.85 -6.16 -13.02
C GLY A 215 -23.26 -5.57 -12.88
N ALA A 216 -23.38 -4.27 -12.60
CA ALA A 216 -24.59 -3.50 -12.39
C ALA A 216 -24.23 -1.99 -12.48
N PRO A 217 -25.21 -1.07 -12.47
CA PRO A 217 -24.93 0.37 -12.41
C PRO A 217 -24.08 0.75 -11.17
N ASP A 218 -24.40 0.15 -10.02
CA ASP A 218 -23.69 0.32 -8.77
C ASP A 218 -22.92 -0.96 -8.39
N ILE A 219 -21.90 -0.81 -7.54
CA ILE A 219 -21.13 -1.96 -7.06
C ILE A 219 -21.99 -2.73 -6.06
N GLY A 220 -22.41 -3.93 -6.44
CA GLY A 220 -23.14 -4.86 -5.57
C GLY A 220 -22.43 -6.21 -5.45
N ALA A 221 -23.20 -7.27 -5.18
CA ALA A 221 -22.66 -8.63 -5.05
C ALA A 221 -21.88 -9.09 -6.28
N GLY A 222 -22.40 -8.80 -7.48
CA GLY A 222 -21.72 -9.13 -8.72
C GLY A 222 -20.40 -8.38 -8.92
N GLY A 223 -20.32 -7.13 -8.45
CA GLY A 223 -19.10 -6.32 -8.52
C GLY A 223 -18.05 -6.85 -7.56
N LEU A 224 -18.44 -7.09 -6.30
CA LEU A 224 -17.56 -7.65 -5.29
C LEU A 224 -16.95 -8.98 -5.72
N LEU A 225 -17.76 -9.91 -6.27
CA LEU A 225 -17.27 -11.21 -6.74
C LEU A 225 -16.27 -11.08 -7.90
N ARG A 226 -16.49 -10.15 -8.84
CA ARG A 226 -15.56 -9.90 -9.96
C ARG A 226 -14.25 -9.31 -9.48
N PHE A 227 -14.30 -8.34 -8.56
CA PHE A 227 -13.12 -7.77 -7.93
C PHE A 227 -12.33 -8.82 -7.16
N TYR A 228 -13.01 -9.68 -6.40
CA TYR A 228 -12.39 -10.81 -5.70
C TYR A 228 -11.69 -11.77 -6.67
N LEU A 229 -12.38 -12.22 -7.73
CA LEU A 229 -11.79 -13.09 -8.77
C LEU A 229 -10.57 -12.43 -9.45
N ALA A 230 -10.69 -11.14 -9.78
CA ALA A 230 -9.61 -10.39 -10.40
C ALA A 230 -8.40 -10.29 -9.47
N HIS A 231 -8.62 -9.96 -8.20
CA HIS A 231 -7.58 -9.72 -7.22
C HIS A 231 -6.81 -10.99 -6.83
N ILE A 232 -7.50 -12.12 -6.64
CA ILE A 232 -6.84 -13.34 -6.12
C ILE A 232 -6.33 -14.28 -7.22
N VAL A 233 -6.91 -14.24 -8.43
CA VAL A 233 -6.53 -15.15 -9.54
C VAL A 233 -5.96 -14.38 -10.72
N LEU A 234 -6.75 -13.53 -11.37
CA LEU A 234 -6.40 -13.00 -12.70
C LEU A 234 -5.18 -12.09 -12.66
N LEU A 235 -5.19 -11.11 -11.74
CA LEU A 235 -4.13 -10.12 -11.62
C LEU A 235 -2.83 -10.71 -11.07
N PRO A 236 -2.83 -11.59 -10.05
CA PRO A 236 -1.60 -12.24 -9.60
C PRO A 236 -0.98 -13.13 -10.68
N LEU A 237 -1.78 -13.87 -11.46
CA LEU A 237 -1.27 -14.66 -12.58
C LEU A 237 -0.68 -13.78 -13.70
N ALA A 238 -1.33 -12.67 -14.02
CA ALA A 238 -0.80 -11.68 -14.97
C ALA A 238 0.52 -11.07 -14.45
N ALA A 239 0.59 -10.73 -13.16
CA ALA A 239 1.81 -10.24 -12.52
C ALA A 239 2.93 -11.29 -12.57
N ILE A 240 2.66 -12.56 -12.23
CA ILE A 240 3.65 -13.65 -12.33
C ILE A 240 4.20 -13.78 -13.75
N LEU A 241 3.33 -13.73 -14.77
CA LEU A 241 3.75 -13.79 -16.17
C LEU A 241 4.70 -12.63 -16.52
N VAL A 242 4.32 -11.39 -16.21
CA VAL A 242 5.13 -10.22 -16.55
C VAL A 242 6.40 -10.16 -15.69
N ILE A 243 6.36 -10.53 -14.42
CA ILE A 243 7.54 -10.68 -13.54
C ILE A 243 8.51 -11.69 -14.16
N SER A 244 8.01 -12.82 -14.67
CA SER A 244 8.84 -13.83 -15.31
C SER A 244 9.56 -13.28 -16.55
N ILE A 245 8.85 -12.54 -17.41
CA ILE A 245 9.44 -11.85 -18.58
C ILE A 245 10.47 -10.80 -18.14
N HIS A 246 10.12 -10.00 -17.13
CA HIS A 246 10.98 -8.94 -16.60
C HIS A 246 12.30 -9.51 -16.05
N TYR A 247 12.21 -10.54 -15.19
CA TYR A 247 13.36 -11.23 -14.63
C TYR A 247 14.18 -11.94 -15.71
N TYR A 248 13.55 -12.57 -16.70
CA TYR A 248 14.26 -13.18 -17.82
C TYR A 248 15.15 -12.16 -18.54
N LYS A 249 14.61 -10.98 -18.89
CA LYS A 249 15.37 -9.91 -19.56
C LYS A 249 16.53 -9.38 -18.72
N VAL A 250 16.31 -9.21 -17.41
CA VAL A 250 17.36 -8.78 -16.47
C VAL A 250 18.43 -9.86 -16.30
N ALA A 251 18.03 -11.12 -16.14
CA ALA A 251 18.94 -12.23 -15.84
C ALA A 251 19.74 -12.71 -17.04
N ARG A 252 19.17 -12.66 -18.25
CA ARG A 252 19.75 -13.32 -19.43
C ARG A 252 20.30 -12.39 -20.48
N GLU A 253 19.73 -11.20 -20.65
CA GLU A 253 20.08 -10.32 -21.76
C GLU A 253 20.94 -9.14 -21.32
N HIS A 254 20.48 -8.34 -20.35
CA HIS A 254 21.09 -7.02 -20.12
C HIS A 254 21.75 -6.82 -18.75
N GLY A 255 21.57 -7.76 -17.83
CA GLY A 255 22.05 -7.64 -16.46
C GLY A 255 21.40 -6.47 -15.68
N ILE A 256 21.78 -6.37 -14.41
CA ILE A 256 21.45 -5.20 -13.58
C ILE A 256 22.40 -4.05 -13.96
N SER A 257 21.85 -2.86 -14.16
CA SER A 257 22.64 -1.64 -14.43
C SER A 257 23.70 -1.40 -13.35
N GLN A 258 24.91 -1.00 -13.74
CA GLN A 258 25.96 -0.60 -12.80
C GLN A 258 25.99 0.92 -12.58
N PRO A 259 26.78 1.36 -11.58
CA PRO A 259 27.46 2.63 -11.52
C PRO A 259 27.52 3.45 -12.80
N ALA A 260 26.93 4.64 -12.94
CA ALA A 260 27.26 5.47 -14.11
C ALA A 260 28.78 5.70 -14.24
N ARG A 261 29.48 5.80 -13.10
CA ARG A 261 30.95 5.86 -13.05
C ARG A 261 31.68 4.63 -13.62
N PHE A 262 31.06 3.45 -13.64
CA PHE A 262 31.67 2.22 -14.15
C PHE A 262 31.30 1.95 -15.61
N GLU A 263 30.06 2.29 -15.99
CA GLU A 263 29.60 2.14 -17.37
C GLU A 263 30.17 3.23 -18.29
N GLU A 264 30.25 4.48 -17.81
CA GLU A 264 30.57 5.66 -18.62
C GLU A 264 31.74 6.50 -18.08
N GLY A 265 32.15 6.26 -16.83
CA GLY A 265 33.22 7.04 -16.21
C GLY A 265 34.60 6.60 -16.67
N ASP A 266 35.50 7.57 -16.78
CA ASP A 266 36.94 7.35 -16.92
C ASP A 266 37.54 7.01 -15.56
N VAL A 267 37.14 5.85 -15.03
CA VAL A 267 37.80 5.24 -13.87
C VAL A 267 39.03 4.47 -14.31
N ALA A 268 40.04 4.39 -13.43
CA ALA A 268 41.24 3.61 -13.68
C ALA A 268 40.88 2.20 -14.20
N PRO A 269 41.58 1.65 -15.21
CA PRO A 269 41.24 0.37 -15.82
C PRO A 269 41.08 -0.77 -14.79
N GLU A 270 41.89 -0.77 -13.74
CA GLU A 270 41.82 -1.75 -12.64
C GLU A 270 40.50 -1.70 -11.88
N VAL A 271 39.97 -0.49 -11.63
CA VAL A 271 38.68 -0.30 -10.95
C VAL A 271 37.53 -0.78 -11.84
N LYS A 272 37.59 -0.51 -13.15
CA LYS A 272 36.61 -1.01 -14.12
C LYS A 272 36.63 -2.54 -14.23
N LYS A 273 37.83 -3.13 -14.21
CA LYS A 273 38.03 -4.58 -14.18
C LYS A 273 37.47 -5.19 -12.89
N ALA A 274 37.71 -4.56 -11.74
CA ALA A 274 37.15 -4.98 -10.46
C ALA A 274 35.62 -4.93 -10.45
N ALA A 275 35.00 -3.91 -11.06
CA ALA A 275 33.54 -3.81 -11.17
C ALA A 275 32.93 -4.92 -12.05
N LYS A 276 33.66 -5.40 -13.07
CA LYS A 276 33.26 -6.52 -13.94
C LYS A 276 33.59 -7.90 -13.37
N GLN A 277 34.22 -7.99 -12.20
CA GLN A 277 34.45 -9.27 -11.53
C GLN A 277 33.11 -9.96 -11.26
N ARG A 278 33.08 -11.27 -11.47
CA ARG A 278 31.90 -12.10 -11.26
C ARG A 278 31.78 -12.41 -9.78
N ILE A 279 30.59 -12.20 -9.22
CA ILE A 279 30.17 -12.70 -7.92
C ILE A 279 29.16 -13.79 -8.19
N ASP A 280 29.41 -14.99 -7.67
CA ASP A 280 28.50 -16.11 -7.85
C ASP A 280 27.20 -15.88 -7.06
N TYR A 281 26.08 -16.33 -7.62
CA TYR A 281 24.79 -16.21 -6.97
C TYR A 281 24.75 -17.07 -5.69
N ILE A 282 25.31 -18.27 -5.76
CA ILE A 282 25.44 -19.19 -4.62
C ILE A 282 26.94 -19.35 -4.34
N PRO A 283 27.40 -19.15 -3.09
CA PRO A 283 26.62 -18.80 -1.89
C PRO A 283 26.40 -17.30 -1.69
N ASP A 284 27.21 -16.45 -2.30
CA ASP A 284 27.41 -15.07 -1.85
C ASP A 284 26.12 -14.25 -1.88
N LEU A 285 25.50 -14.14 -3.06
CA LEU A 285 24.34 -13.27 -3.23
C LEU A 285 23.08 -13.84 -2.58
N LEU A 286 22.88 -15.16 -2.66
CA LEU A 286 21.74 -15.84 -2.08
C LEU A 286 21.74 -15.71 -0.56
N THR A 287 22.88 -15.86 0.11
CA THR A 287 22.98 -15.70 1.57
C THR A 287 22.57 -14.29 1.99
N HIS A 288 23.01 -13.28 1.23
CA HIS A 288 22.62 -11.89 1.46
C HIS A 288 21.12 -11.65 1.19
N GLU A 289 20.55 -12.21 0.11
CA GLU A 289 19.11 -12.13 -0.17
C GLU A 289 18.26 -12.84 0.93
N VAL A 290 18.71 -13.98 1.45
CA VAL A 290 18.06 -14.69 2.57
C VAL A 290 18.10 -13.85 3.83
N PHE A 291 19.25 -13.26 4.16
CA PHE A 291 19.37 -12.33 5.29
C PHE A 291 18.41 -11.14 5.15
N LEU A 292 18.38 -10.49 3.98
CA LEU A 292 17.46 -9.37 3.73
C LEU A 292 15.99 -9.79 3.78
N THR A 293 15.65 -11.00 3.34
CA THR A 293 14.29 -11.54 3.43
C THR A 293 13.90 -11.74 4.90
N ALA A 294 14.77 -12.36 5.71
CA ALA A 294 14.53 -12.57 7.13
C ALA A 294 14.41 -11.23 7.87
N LEU A 295 15.28 -10.27 7.57
CA LEU A 295 15.21 -8.91 8.12
C LEU A 295 13.93 -8.20 7.68
N GLY A 296 13.54 -8.29 6.41
CA GLY A 296 12.32 -7.69 5.88
C GLY A 296 11.06 -8.25 6.54
N LEU A 297 10.98 -9.56 6.72
CA LEU A 297 9.88 -10.21 7.43
C LEU A 297 9.85 -9.83 8.91
N PHE A 298 11.01 -9.79 9.57
CA PHE A 298 11.13 -9.34 10.95
C PHE A 298 10.63 -7.90 11.11
N LEU A 299 11.08 -6.98 10.25
CA LEU A 299 10.66 -5.58 10.29
C LEU A 299 9.18 -5.41 9.96
N LEU A 300 8.66 -6.12 8.95
CA LEU A 300 7.22 -6.09 8.63
C LEU A 300 6.40 -6.56 9.83
N THR A 301 6.81 -7.66 10.47
CA THR A 301 6.13 -8.19 11.66
C THR A 301 6.21 -7.21 12.82
N LEU A 302 7.38 -6.65 13.09
CA LEU A 302 7.60 -5.66 14.15
C LEU A 302 6.72 -4.41 13.95
N VAL A 303 6.69 -3.88 12.72
CA VAL A 303 5.83 -2.74 12.36
C VAL A 303 4.37 -3.09 12.53
N THR A 304 3.95 -4.27 12.07
CA THR A 304 2.56 -4.72 12.20
C THR A 304 2.13 -4.85 13.66
N VAL A 305 2.96 -5.46 14.51
CA VAL A 305 2.62 -5.74 15.91
C VAL A 305 2.70 -4.49 16.79
N TYR A 306 3.70 -3.62 16.58
CA TYR A 306 3.98 -2.52 17.50
C TYR A 306 3.54 -1.13 16.99
N PHE A 307 3.68 -0.88 15.68
CA PHE A 307 3.43 0.45 15.09
C PHE A 307 2.11 0.54 14.31
N TYR A 308 1.50 -0.61 14.02
CA TYR A 308 0.31 -0.72 13.18
C TYR A 308 -0.64 -1.78 13.71
N ALA A 309 -0.80 -1.83 15.04
CA ALA A 309 -1.66 -2.77 15.73
C ALA A 309 -3.14 -2.47 15.41
N GLY A 310 -3.59 -2.89 14.22
CA GLY A 310 -4.95 -2.71 13.72
C GLY A 310 -4.95 -1.89 12.45
N ALA A 311 -4.83 -2.55 11.30
CA ALA A 311 -5.08 -1.86 10.04
C ALA A 311 -6.50 -1.26 10.06
N PRO A 312 -6.68 0.03 9.71
CA PRO A 312 -7.97 0.68 9.78
C PRO A 312 -9.05 -0.17 9.08
N LEU A 313 -10.16 -0.36 9.76
CA LEU A 313 -11.38 -0.96 9.22
C LEU A 313 -12.50 0.00 9.57
N GLU A 314 -13.03 0.66 8.55
CA GLU A 314 -14.15 1.59 8.74
C GLU A 314 -15.46 0.84 8.93
N HIS A 315 -16.57 1.54 9.15
CA HIS A 315 -17.86 0.86 9.32
C HIS A 315 -18.28 0.10 8.06
N ILE A 316 -19.15 -0.90 8.22
CA ILE A 316 -19.70 -1.66 7.10
C ILE A 316 -20.30 -0.72 6.05
N ALA A 317 -20.02 -1.01 4.77
CA ALA A 317 -20.48 -0.18 3.67
C ALA A 317 -22.00 -0.01 3.65
N ASN A 318 -22.45 1.24 3.56
CA ASN A 318 -23.82 1.64 3.31
C ASN A 318 -23.90 2.37 1.95
N PRO A 319 -24.39 1.70 0.90
CA PRO A 319 -24.55 2.30 -0.43
C PRO A 319 -25.45 3.53 -0.50
N GLN A 320 -26.28 3.78 0.52
CA GLN A 320 -27.20 4.91 0.56
C GLN A 320 -26.61 6.14 1.27
N GLN A 321 -25.42 6.03 1.87
CA GLN A 321 -24.78 7.11 2.62
C GLN A 321 -23.32 7.25 2.20
N THR A 322 -23.03 8.26 1.40
CA THR A 322 -21.67 8.63 1.00
C THR A 322 -20.97 9.39 2.13
N PRO A 323 -19.81 8.92 2.62
CA PRO A 323 -19.04 9.63 3.61
C PRO A 323 -18.56 10.99 3.09
N LEU A 324 -18.63 12.01 3.95
CA LEU A 324 -18.23 13.37 3.62
C LEU A 324 -16.75 13.47 3.19
N ASP A 325 -15.87 12.74 3.87
CA ASP A 325 -14.41 12.73 3.62
C ASP A 325 -13.95 11.51 2.81
N THR A 326 -14.70 11.13 1.78
CA THR A 326 -14.29 10.03 0.90
C THR A 326 -12.98 10.37 0.17
N LYS A 327 -11.97 9.51 0.31
CA LYS A 327 -10.65 9.66 -0.33
C LYS A 327 -10.20 8.38 -1.00
N ALA A 328 -9.50 8.53 -2.12
CA ALA A 328 -8.79 7.42 -2.75
C ALA A 328 -7.63 6.95 -1.85
N PRO A 329 -7.11 5.74 -2.08
CA PRO A 329 -5.81 5.33 -1.54
C PRO A 329 -4.72 6.36 -1.86
N TRP A 330 -3.73 6.52 -0.98
CA TRP A 330 -2.77 7.63 -1.04
C TRP A 330 -1.98 7.70 -2.36
N TYR A 331 -1.68 6.56 -2.95
CA TYR A 331 -0.99 6.46 -4.24
C TYR A 331 -1.84 6.93 -5.44
N PHE A 332 -3.13 7.20 -5.24
CA PHE A 332 -4.04 7.82 -6.21
C PHE A 332 -4.48 9.24 -5.83
N TRP A 333 -3.98 9.82 -4.74
CA TRP A 333 -4.35 11.20 -4.37
C TRP A 333 -4.03 12.21 -5.45
N TRP A 334 -2.92 12.04 -6.18
CA TRP A 334 -2.59 12.93 -7.30
C TRP A 334 -3.68 12.93 -8.39
N LEU A 335 -4.27 11.77 -8.68
CA LEU A 335 -5.35 11.61 -9.65
C LEU A 335 -6.63 12.24 -9.11
N GLN A 336 -6.95 12.02 -7.84
CA GLN A 336 -8.07 12.69 -7.18
C GLN A 336 -7.91 14.22 -7.18
N GLY A 337 -6.70 14.73 -6.96
CA GLY A 337 -6.39 16.15 -7.03
C GLY A 337 -6.62 16.73 -8.42
N MET A 338 -6.24 16.00 -9.48
CA MET A 338 -6.56 16.40 -10.86
C MET A 338 -8.06 16.48 -11.11
N LEU A 339 -8.85 15.54 -10.59
CA LEU A 339 -10.32 15.56 -10.76
C LEU A 339 -10.99 16.76 -10.10
N LYS A 340 -10.39 17.32 -9.04
CA LYS A 340 -10.87 18.57 -8.41
C LYS A 340 -10.55 19.82 -9.24
N LEU A 341 -9.72 19.71 -10.28
CA LEU A 341 -9.29 20.85 -11.09
C LEU A 341 -10.13 21.06 -12.35
N GLY A 342 -10.84 20.05 -12.83
CA GLY A 342 -11.57 20.16 -14.09
C GLY A 342 -12.36 18.92 -14.46
N ASP A 343 -12.71 18.83 -15.75
CA ASP A 343 -13.55 17.76 -16.27
C ASP A 343 -12.94 16.36 -16.07
N LYS A 344 -13.80 15.40 -15.72
CA LYS A 344 -13.42 14.00 -15.42
C LYS A 344 -12.79 13.29 -16.61
N THR A 345 -13.18 13.61 -17.85
CA THR A 345 -12.63 12.98 -19.06
C THR A 345 -11.21 13.46 -19.29
N LEU A 346 -11.00 14.78 -19.22
CA LEU A 346 -9.69 15.37 -19.44
C LEU A 346 -8.71 15.00 -18.31
N MET A 347 -9.10 15.25 -17.06
CA MET A 347 -8.25 15.09 -15.88
C MET A 347 -8.11 13.64 -15.44
N GLY A 348 -9.17 12.84 -15.58
CA GLY A 348 -9.21 11.46 -15.11
C GLY A 348 -8.75 10.42 -16.13
N ILE A 349 -8.91 10.69 -17.43
CA ILE A 349 -8.62 9.70 -18.50
C ILE A 349 -7.53 10.20 -19.44
N ILE A 350 -7.72 11.33 -20.11
CA ILE A 350 -6.83 11.78 -21.18
C ILE A 350 -5.43 12.10 -20.63
N LEU A 351 -5.34 12.99 -19.62
CA LEU A 351 -4.04 13.39 -19.09
C LEU A 351 -3.26 12.24 -18.42
N PRO A 352 -3.86 11.40 -17.55
CA PRO A 352 -3.17 10.22 -17.02
C PRO A 352 -2.70 9.26 -18.11
N THR A 353 -3.49 9.06 -19.17
CA THR A 353 -3.09 8.22 -20.31
C THR A 353 -1.91 8.84 -21.07
N LEU A 354 -1.91 10.16 -21.28
CA LEU A 354 -0.78 10.86 -21.88
C LEU A 354 0.47 10.81 -21.01
N LEU A 355 0.34 10.90 -19.68
CA LEU A 355 1.45 10.74 -18.74
C LEU A 355 2.03 9.32 -18.80
N ALA A 356 1.19 8.29 -18.81
CA ALA A 356 1.63 6.90 -19.00
C ALA A 356 2.32 6.71 -20.36
N GLY A 357 1.75 7.28 -21.43
CA GLY A 357 2.35 7.27 -22.77
C GLY A 357 3.71 7.98 -22.82
N LEU A 358 3.84 9.11 -22.13
CA LEU A 358 5.12 9.82 -21.97
C LEU A 358 6.15 8.93 -21.26
N LEU A 359 5.76 8.22 -20.19
CA LEU A 359 6.65 7.29 -19.51
C LEU A 359 7.15 6.17 -20.43
N VAL A 360 6.29 5.63 -21.30
CA VAL A 360 6.67 4.65 -22.33
C VAL A 360 7.64 5.27 -23.34
N ALA A 361 7.43 6.53 -23.71
CA ALA A 361 8.23 7.24 -24.71
C ALA A 361 9.59 7.74 -24.18
N ILE A 362 9.78 7.85 -22.86
CA ILE A 362 11.01 8.37 -22.23
C ILE A 362 12.32 7.80 -22.81
N PRO A 363 12.49 6.47 -22.99
CA PRO A 363 13.73 5.91 -23.54
C PRO A 363 14.04 6.37 -24.97
N TYR A 364 13.03 6.83 -25.70
CA TYR A 364 13.13 7.29 -27.10
C TYR A 364 13.26 8.82 -27.19
N ILE A 365 12.73 9.55 -26.21
CA ILE A 365 12.81 11.01 -26.12
C ILE A 365 14.15 11.46 -25.53
N ASP A 366 14.64 10.78 -24.48
CA ASP A 366 15.92 11.13 -23.85
C ASP A 366 17.11 10.66 -24.70
N ARG A 367 17.54 11.53 -25.63
CA ARG A 367 18.68 11.33 -26.54
C ARG A 367 20.06 11.52 -25.90
N ASN A 368 20.15 11.93 -24.63
CA ASN A 368 21.45 12.14 -23.99
C ASN A 368 22.22 10.81 -23.92
N PRO A 369 23.48 10.72 -24.38
CA PRO A 369 24.22 9.47 -24.36
C PRO A 369 24.63 9.04 -22.93
N HIS A 370 24.66 9.96 -21.99
CA HIS A 370 25.05 9.69 -20.60
C HIS A 370 23.89 9.17 -19.75
N ARG A 371 24.23 8.47 -18.68
CA ARG A 371 23.37 7.90 -17.63
C ARG A 371 23.61 8.60 -16.29
N SER A 372 24.79 9.19 -16.09
CA SER A 372 25.10 9.99 -14.91
C SER A 372 24.09 11.12 -14.70
N LEU A 373 23.60 11.27 -13.47
CA LEU A 373 22.62 12.29 -13.09
C LEU A 373 23.14 13.72 -13.38
N TYR A 374 24.41 13.97 -13.10
CA TYR A 374 25.06 15.27 -13.31
C TYR A 374 25.22 15.64 -14.79
N LYS A 375 25.27 14.63 -15.68
CA LYS A 375 25.40 14.84 -17.13
C LYS A 375 24.04 14.93 -17.83
N ARG A 376 22.92 14.84 -17.09
CA ARG A 376 21.55 14.85 -17.62
C ARG A 376 20.64 15.87 -16.90
N PRO A 377 21.06 17.14 -16.72
CA PRO A 377 20.34 18.10 -15.89
C PRO A 377 18.89 18.33 -16.37
N LEU A 378 18.63 18.33 -17.68
CA LEU A 378 17.28 18.51 -18.22
C LEU A 378 16.35 17.33 -17.91
N ALA A 379 16.81 16.09 -18.12
CA ALA A 379 16.01 14.91 -17.81
C ALA A 379 15.79 14.78 -16.29
N VAL A 380 16.85 14.95 -15.49
CA VAL A 380 16.71 14.89 -14.03
C VAL A 380 15.80 16.01 -13.52
N GLY A 381 15.97 17.25 -14.01
CA GLY A 381 15.13 18.39 -13.64
C GLY A 381 13.66 18.17 -14.00
N ALA A 382 13.36 17.66 -15.20
CA ALA A 382 12.00 17.33 -15.60
C ALA A 382 11.37 16.24 -14.72
N GLY A 383 12.13 15.20 -14.35
CA GLY A 383 11.65 14.17 -13.42
C GLY A 383 11.39 14.70 -12.01
N LEU A 384 12.27 15.55 -11.48
CA LEU A 384 12.07 16.18 -10.16
C LEU A 384 10.87 17.12 -10.16
N LEU A 385 10.69 17.90 -11.24
CA LEU A 385 9.50 18.73 -11.42
C LEU A 385 8.23 17.86 -11.48
N ALA A 386 8.26 16.74 -12.21
CA ALA A 386 7.13 15.82 -12.25
C ALA A 386 6.79 15.24 -10.87
N VAL A 387 7.81 14.87 -10.06
CA VAL A 387 7.60 14.44 -8.67
C VAL A 387 7.00 15.56 -7.83
N LEU A 388 7.49 16.79 -7.95
CA LEU A 388 6.94 17.95 -7.24
C LEU A 388 5.47 18.18 -7.61
N ILE A 389 5.13 18.11 -8.90
CA ILE A 389 3.75 18.22 -9.39
C ILE A 389 2.88 17.11 -8.79
N LEU A 390 3.35 15.86 -8.78
CA LEU A 390 2.60 14.75 -8.17
C LEU A 390 2.38 14.94 -6.66
N VAL A 391 3.35 15.51 -5.94
CA VAL A 391 3.21 15.83 -4.51
C VAL A 391 2.15 16.92 -4.31
N VAL A 392 2.22 18.00 -5.10
CA VAL A 392 1.23 19.10 -5.04
C VAL A 392 -0.17 18.59 -5.38
N LEU A 393 -0.31 17.80 -6.45
CA LEU A 393 -1.58 17.18 -6.82
C LEU A 393 -2.08 16.21 -5.74
N SER A 394 -1.19 15.48 -5.07
CA SER A 394 -1.57 14.59 -3.96
C SER A 394 -2.11 15.37 -2.77
N TYR A 395 -1.49 16.50 -2.43
CA TYR A 395 -2.03 17.42 -1.42
C TYR A 395 -3.42 17.93 -1.82
N MET A 396 -3.59 18.33 -3.09
CA MET A 396 -4.88 18.77 -3.61
C MET A 396 -5.93 17.65 -3.63
N GLY A 397 -5.50 16.39 -3.69
CA GLY A 397 -6.38 15.22 -3.56
C GLY A 397 -6.99 15.06 -2.17
N THR A 398 -6.37 15.61 -1.12
CA THR A 398 -6.86 15.47 0.26
C THR A 398 -8.23 16.11 0.47
N PRO A 399 -9.04 15.63 1.44
CA PRO A 399 -10.33 16.24 1.75
C PRO A 399 -10.26 17.72 2.17
N ALA A 400 -9.12 18.20 2.67
CA ALA A 400 -8.98 19.60 3.05
C ALA A 400 -9.01 20.58 1.85
N TYR A 401 -8.64 20.11 0.65
CA TYR A 401 -8.50 20.99 -0.51
C TYR A 401 -9.81 21.15 -1.30
N ARG A 402 -10.30 22.40 -1.40
CA ARG A 402 -11.47 22.83 -2.21
C ARG A 402 -12.78 22.10 -1.93
N ILE A 403 -12.99 21.55 -0.73
CA ILE A 403 -14.32 21.02 -0.40
C ILE A 403 -15.24 22.16 0.03
N GLN A 404 -16.39 22.26 -0.64
CA GLN A 404 -17.47 23.18 -0.29
C GLN A 404 -18.43 22.48 0.69
N THR A 405 -18.03 22.37 1.96
CA THR A 405 -18.93 21.90 3.02
C THR A 405 -19.38 23.09 3.85
N PRO A 406 -20.66 23.19 4.26
CA PRO A 406 -21.08 24.18 5.24
C PRO A 406 -20.15 24.17 6.47
N PRO A 407 -19.65 25.33 6.94
CA PRO A 407 -18.66 25.38 8.02
C PRO A 407 -19.13 24.65 9.28
N ALA A 408 -20.40 24.79 9.66
CA ALA A 408 -20.97 24.11 10.82
C ALA A 408 -20.88 22.57 10.70
N THR A 409 -21.16 22.03 9.50
CA THR A 409 -21.01 20.60 9.21
C THR A 409 -19.55 20.17 9.28
N ARG A 410 -18.62 20.99 8.75
CA ARG A 410 -17.18 20.68 8.76
C ARG A 410 -16.62 20.64 10.18
N ILE A 411 -16.97 21.61 11.03
CA ILE A 411 -16.51 21.66 12.42
C ILE A 411 -16.91 20.38 13.17
N VAL A 412 -18.18 19.98 13.06
CA VAL A 412 -18.67 18.76 13.72
C VAL A 412 -18.05 17.51 13.11
N GLN A 413 -17.84 17.46 11.80
CA GLN A 413 -17.14 16.36 11.14
C GLN A 413 -15.69 16.23 11.62
N ASP A 414 -14.98 17.33 11.82
CA ASP A 414 -13.59 17.29 12.29
C ASP A 414 -13.50 16.75 13.73
N LEU A 415 -14.47 17.07 14.58
CA LEU A 415 -14.56 16.56 15.96
C LEU A 415 -14.96 15.08 16.02
N ALA A 416 -15.91 14.68 15.17
CA ALA A 416 -16.49 13.34 15.15
C ALA A 416 -16.73 12.90 13.70
N PRO A 417 -15.68 12.46 12.99
CA PRO A 417 -15.76 12.15 11.56
C PRO A 417 -16.69 10.96 11.32
N GLU A 418 -17.40 10.87 10.20
CA GLU A 418 -18.24 9.69 9.92
C GLU A 418 -17.48 8.37 10.01
N GLU A 419 -16.26 8.35 9.48
CA GLU A 419 -15.35 7.22 9.50
C GLU A 419 -14.07 7.61 10.26
N GLY A 420 -13.48 6.66 10.99
CA GLY A 420 -12.33 6.87 11.87
C GLY A 420 -12.69 7.29 13.31
N LEU A 421 -11.67 7.30 14.18
CA LEU A 421 -11.83 7.65 15.60
C LEU A 421 -12.20 9.13 15.78
N GLY A 422 -11.33 10.05 15.35
CA GLY A 422 -11.48 11.50 15.60
C GLY A 422 -11.38 11.89 17.08
N PRO A 423 -11.29 13.19 17.39
CA PRO A 423 -11.10 13.69 18.76
C PRO A 423 -12.18 13.22 19.74
N LEU A 424 -13.46 13.34 19.36
CA LEU A 424 -14.57 13.04 20.26
C LEU A 424 -14.71 11.55 20.58
N ARG A 425 -14.47 10.64 19.62
CA ARG A 425 -14.58 9.21 19.92
C ARG A 425 -13.38 8.69 20.72
N ALA A 426 -12.25 9.39 20.68
CA ALA A 426 -11.05 9.07 21.45
C ALA A 426 -11.20 9.39 22.95
N VAL A 427 -12.12 10.29 23.32
CA VAL A 427 -12.42 10.60 24.73
C VAL A 427 -12.82 9.33 25.47
N PRO A 428 -12.18 8.97 26.59
CA PRO A 428 -12.56 7.83 27.43
C PRO A 428 -14.03 7.89 27.87
N TYR A 429 -14.67 6.72 28.08
CA TYR A 429 -16.09 6.69 28.42
C TYR A 429 -16.40 7.37 29.75
N ASP A 430 -15.58 7.14 30.77
CA ASP A 430 -15.64 7.75 32.10
C ASP A 430 -15.62 9.28 32.07
N GLN A 431 -14.85 9.86 31.14
CA GLN A 431 -14.74 11.31 30.99
C GLN A 431 -15.93 11.99 30.31
N LEU A 432 -16.81 11.26 29.62
CA LEU A 432 -17.99 11.84 28.95
C LEU A 432 -19.11 12.24 29.93
N VAL A 433 -18.84 13.15 30.87
CA VAL A 433 -19.79 13.53 31.92
C VAL A 433 -21.10 14.07 31.29
N PRO A 434 -22.28 13.55 31.69
CA PRO A 434 -23.56 14.06 31.21
C PRO A 434 -23.78 15.51 31.63
N GLY A 435 -24.18 16.36 30.69
CA GLY A 435 -24.30 17.78 30.92
C GLY A 435 -24.58 18.56 29.63
N VAL A 436 -24.86 19.84 29.80
CA VAL A 436 -24.99 20.81 28.70
C VAL A 436 -23.88 21.83 28.88
N TYR A 437 -22.93 21.83 27.95
CA TYR A 437 -21.74 22.66 27.99
C TYR A 437 -21.81 23.72 26.89
N GLU A 438 -21.85 24.99 27.27
CA GLU A 438 -21.93 26.11 26.32
C GLU A 438 -20.55 26.73 26.12
N ILE A 439 -20.12 26.80 24.85
CA ILE A 439 -18.81 27.29 24.47
C ILE A 439 -18.67 28.78 24.82
N GLY A 440 -17.61 29.12 25.54
CA GLY A 440 -17.34 30.50 26.01
C GLY A 440 -18.09 30.91 27.28
N VAL A 441 -18.95 30.02 27.81
CA VAL A 441 -19.67 30.23 29.09
C VAL A 441 -19.23 29.21 30.12
N THR A 442 -19.21 27.92 29.76
CA THR A 442 -18.75 26.86 30.65
C THR A 442 -17.22 26.85 30.73
N ASN A 443 -16.69 26.89 31.96
CA ASN A 443 -15.26 26.76 32.22
C ASN A 443 -14.81 25.31 31.94
N PRO A 444 -13.84 25.05 31.04
CA PRO A 444 -13.36 23.70 30.75
C PRO A 444 -12.89 22.94 31.99
N GLU A 445 -12.25 23.63 32.95
CA GLU A 445 -11.75 23.03 34.20
C GLU A 445 -12.87 22.48 35.10
N GLU A 446 -14.10 23.00 34.96
CA GLU A 446 -15.26 22.64 35.77
C GLU A 446 -16.15 21.55 35.14
N ILE A 447 -15.78 21.03 33.96
CA ILE A 447 -16.57 20.00 33.26
C ILE A 447 -16.61 18.68 34.05
N CYS A 448 -15.55 18.34 34.76
CA CYS A 448 -15.41 17.07 35.50
C CYS A 448 -14.88 17.28 36.93
N PRO A 449 -15.68 17.86 37.84
CA PRO A 449 -15.25 18.17 39.20
C PRO A 449 -15.04 16.91 40.05
N ASP A 450 -15.69 15.80 39.69
CA ASP A 450 -15.69 14.55 40.47
C ASP A 450 -14.57 13.57 40.09
N ILE A 451 -13.68 13.94 39.16
CA ILE A 451 -12.55 13.11 38.72
C ILE A 451 -11.25 13.71 39.28
N ASP A 452 -10.49 12.95 40.06
CA ASP A 452 -9.28 13.42 40.80
C ASP A 452 -8.23 14.10 39.90
N PHE A 453 -8.21 13.81 38.60
CA PHE A 453 -7.31 14.39 37.60
C PHE A 453 -8.04 15.18 36.49
N GLY A 454 -9.34 15.45 36.65
CA GLY A 454 -10.19 16.09 35.65
C GLY A 454 -10.49 15.18 34.45
N CYS A 455 -10.90 15.79 33.33
CA CYS A 455 -11.15 15.08 32.06
C CYS A 455 -10.40 15.75 30.90
N PRO A 456 -9.07 15.58 30.81
CA PRO A 456 -8.25 16.31 29.87
C PRO A 456 -8.63 16.05 28.40
N GLU A 457 -9.08 14.85 28.04
CA GLU A 457 -9.50 14.53 26.68
C GLU A 457 -10.83 15.18 26.32
N LEU A 458 -11.81 15.21 27.23
CA LEU A 458 -13.06 15.93 26.99
C LEU A 458 -12.83 17.45 26.95
N GLN A 459 -11.97 17.97 27.83
CA GLN A 459 -11.56 19.37 27.83
C GLN A 459 -10.90 19.76 26.51
N ALA A 460 -9.96 18.96 26.00
CA ALA A 460 -9.32 19.20 24.71
C ALA A 460 -10.33 19.22 23.56
N VAL A 461 -11.32 18.32 23.56
CA VAL A 461 -12.39 18.33 22.56
C VAL A 461 -13.28 19.56 22.67
N PHE A 462 -13.57 20.02 23.89
CA PHE A 462 -14.37 21.21 24.13
C PHE A 462 -13.63 22.48 23.69
N GLU A 463 -12.34 22.59 24.00
CA GLU A 463 -11.47 23.68 23.54
C GLU A 463 -11.33 23.69 22.01
N GLU A 464 -11.05 22.53 21.40
CA GLU A 464 -10.96 22.41 19.94
C GLU A 464 -12.28 22.79 19.26
N PHE A 465 -13.43 22.39 19.83
CA PHE A 465 -14.73 22.80 19.32
C PHE A 465 -14.90 24.32 19.40
N GLY A 466 -14.51 24.92 20.51
CA GLY A 466 -14.57 26.36 20.72
C GLY A 466 -13.69 27.16 19.76
N ASP A 467 -12.43 26.76 19.61
CA ASP A 467 -11.46 27.41 18.72
C ASP A 467 -11.95 27.40 17.27
N ARG A 468 -12.44 26.25 16.79
CA ARG A 468 -12.97 26.12 15.42
C ARG A 468 -14.21 26.97 15.18
N VAL A 469 -15.12 27.06 16.17
CA VAL A 469 -16.30 27.93 16.09
C VAL A 469 -15.90 29.40 16.11
N ASN A 470 -14.92 29.77 16.94
CA ASN A 470 -14.41 31.14 17.01
C ASN A 470 -13.70 31.55 15.72
N GLU A 471 -12.86 30.70 15.14
CA GLU A 471 -12.25 30.93 13.82
C GLU A 471 -13.32 31.10 12.73
N ALA A 472 -14.39 30.28 12.77
CA ALA A 472 -15.51 30.41 11.84
C ALA A 472 -16.29 31.73 12.02
N LYS A 473 -16.39 32.26 13.25
CA LYS A 473 -16.97 33.58 13.54
C LYS A 473 -16.09 34.71 13.01
N GLU A 474 -14.79 34.64 13.26
CA GLU A 474 -13.82 35.66 12.85
C GLU A 474 -13.66 35.74 11.33
N SER A 475 -13.68 34.59 10.65
CA SER A 475 -13.68 34.52 9.18
C SER A 475 -14.99 34.98 8.53
N GLY A 476 -16.04 35.24 9.33
CA GLY A 476 -17.37 35.61 8.86
C GLY A 476 -18.17 34.47 8.23
N SER A 477 -17.68 33.23 8.33
CA SER A 477 -18.33 32.05 7.76
C SER A 477 -19.51 31.55 8.60
N LEU A 478 -19.49 31.79 9.92
CA LEU A 478 -20.61 31.58 10.84
C LEU A 478 -20.78 32.81 11.75
N PRO A 479 -21.40 33.90 11.28
CA PRO A 479 -21.53 35.11 12.08
C PRO A 479 -22.45 34.89 13.29
N ASN A 480 -22.05 35.43 14.44
CA ASN A 480 -22.77 35.30 15.72
C ASN A 480 -23.04 33.84 16.14
N ALA A 481 -22.18 32.90 15.77
CA ALA A 481 -22.38 31.50 16.12
C ALA A 481 -22.31 31.27 17.64
N GLN A 482 -23.24 30.45 18.13
CA GLN A 482 -23.24 29.86 19.47
C GLN A 482 -23.08 28.35 19.32
N ALA A 483 -22.30 27.74 20.21
CA ALA A 483 -22.01 26.33 20.15
C ALA A 483 -22.25 25.69 21.52
N VAL A 484 -22.91 24.54 21.50
CA VAL A 484 -23.28 23.79 22.69
C VAL A 484 -22.92 22.32 22.48
N LEU A 485 -22.29 21.72 23.48
CA LEU A 485 -22.05 20.28 23.53
C LEU A 485 -22.98 19.66 24.56
N VAL A 486 -23.89 18.81 24.10
CA VAL A 486 -24.85 18.12 24.97
C VAL A 486 -24.43 16.67 25.12
N ILE A 487 -24.25 16.19 26.35
CA ILE A 487 -23.93 14.80 26.67
C ILE A 487 -25.06 14.23 27.53
N GLU A 488 -25.66 13.14 27.07
CA GLU A 488 -26.79 12.50 27.75
C GLU A 488 -26.52 11.00 27.94
N ASP A 489 -26.91 10.46 29.09
CA ASP A 489 -26.99 9.01 29.27
C ASP A 489 -28.20 8.49 28.49
N TRP A 490 -27.94 7.83 27.36
CA TRP A 490 -28.99 7.38 26.44
C TRP A 490 -29.50 5.98 26.80
N GLN A 491 -28.58 5.05 27.06
CA GLN A 491 -28.86 3.69 27.53
C GLN A 491 -27.74 3.25 28.49
N GLN A 492 -27.92 2.09 29.13
CA GLN A 492 -26.86 1.49 29.94
C GLN A 492 -25.58 1.33 29.09
N ASN A 493 -24.46 1.87 29.55
CA ASN A 493 -23.17 1.87 28.87
C ASN A 493 -23.13 2.61 27.51
N LEU A 494 -24.11 3.47 27.22
CA LEU A 494 -24.19 4.22 25.95
C LEU A 494 -24.51 5.69 26.21
N ARG A 495 -23.57 6.56 25.83
CA ARG A 495 -23.71 8.02 25.90
C ARG A 495 -24.03 8.58 24.53
N LYS A 496 -24.96 9.54 24.48
CA LYS A 496 -25.28 10.32 23.29
C LYS A 496 -24.63 11.69 23.43
N VAL A 497 -23.72 12.01 22.52
CA VAL A 497 -23.07 13.31 22.43
C VAL A 497 -23.60 14.06 21.23
N THR A 498 -24.08 15.28 21.45
CA THR A 498 -24.66 16.14 20.41
C THR A 498 -23.95 17.49 20.40
N PRO A 499 -22.93 17.68 19.56
CA PRO A 499 -22.43 19.01 19.21
C PRO A 499 -23.48 19.73 18.36
N ARG A 500 -23.89 20.91 18.82
CA ARG A 500 -24.88 21.78 18.19
C ARG A 500 -24.26 23.15 17.94
N ILE A 501 -24.41 23.65 16.72
CA ILE A 501 -23.98 24.99 16.32
C ILE A 501 -25.21 25.75 15.83
N ILE A 502 -25.46 26.91 16.40
CA ILE A 502 -26.55 27.82 16.06
C ILE A 502 -25.92 29.11 15.54
N TRP A 503 -26.33 29.60 14.38
CA TRP A 503 -25.80 30.84 13.81
C TRP A 503 -26.89 31.59 13.04
N ASN A 504 -26.67 32.88 12.78
CA ASN A 504 -27.58 33.64 11.93
C ASN A 504 -27.08 33.58 10.50
N ASP A 505 -27.96 33.22 9.56
CA ASP A 505 -27.63 33.24 8.14
C ASP A 505 -27.33 34.68 7.69
N ALA A 506 -26.14 34.89 7.11
CA ALA A 506 -25.69 36.20 6.66
C ALA A 506 -26.60 36.80 5.57
N ALA A 507 -27.31 35.96 4.81
CA ALA A 507 -28.15 36.40 3.69
C ALA A 507 -29.61 36.66 4.10
N SER A 508 -30.18 35.84 4.99
CA SER A 508 -31.60 35.89 5.37
C SER A 508 -31.85 36.46 6.77
N GLY A 509 -30.83 36.51 7.62
CA GLY A 509 -30.96 36.87 9.03
C GLY A 509 -31.67 35.81 9.89
N GLU A 510 -32.10 34.69 9.30
CA GLU A 510 -32.75 33.60 10.01
C GLU A 510 -31.74 32.78 10.83
N SER A 511 -32.17 32.35 12.01
CA SER A 511 -31.36 31.45 12.83
C SER A 511 -31.35 30.06 12.22
N ARG A 512 -30.16 29.56 11.90
CA ARG A 512 -29.93 28.19 11.44
C ARG A 512 -29.28 27.40 12.56
N THR A 513 -29.60 26.11 12.60
CA THR A 513 -29.02 25.17 13.55
C THR A 513 -28.52 23.94 12.80
N TYR A 514 -27.32 23.51 13.16
CA TYR A 514 -26.78 22.22 12.74
C TYR A 514 -26.42 21.43 13.99
N GLU A 515 -26.92 20.20 14.05
CA GLU A 515 -26.58 19.26 15.11
C GLU A 515 -26.39 17.86 14.53
N ARG A 516 -25.59 17.06 15.23
CA ARG A 516 -25.38 15.66 14.89
C ARG A 516 -25.37 14.82 16.14
N HIS A 517 -26.08 13.71 16.12
CA HIS A 517 -26.07 12.76 17.24
C HIS A 517 -24.97 11.73 17.03
N ILE A 518 -24.10 11.61 18.02
CA ILE A 518 -23.01 10.63 18.05
C ILE A 518 -23.22 9.73 19.27
N TYR A 519 -23.22 8.43 19.03
CA TYR A 519 -23.47 7.42 20.06
C TYR A 519 -22.15 6.73 20.42
N LEU A 520 -21.79 6.76 21.70
CA LEU A 520 -20.49 6.31 22.21
C LEU A 520 -20.71 5.25 23.29
N HIS A 521 -20.40 3.99 22.95
CA HIS A 521 -20.52 2.87 23.87
C HIS A 521 -19.29 2.79 24.79
N LYS A 522 -19.46 2.25 26.01
CA LYS A 522 -18.37 2.04 26.97
C LYS A 522 -17.25 1.16 26.40
N ASP A 523 -17.63 0.08 25.72
CA ASP A 523 -16.71 -0.93 25.19
C ASP A 523 -16.19 -0.61 23.77
N ARG A 524 -16.18 0.67 23.37
CA ARG A 524 -15.73 1.11 22.03
C ARG A 524 -14.22 0.99 21.81
N GLY A 525 -13.43 0.84 22.87
CA GLY A 525 -12.02 0.50 22.82
C GLY A 525 -11.86 -1.01 22.97
N GLY A 526 -11.81 -1.74 21.86
CA GLY A 526 -11.48 -3.16 21.90
C GLY A 526 -10.03 -3.35 22.35
N GLU A 527 -9.84 -4.14 23.41
CA GLU A 527 -8.60 -4.89 23.65
C GLU A 527 -8.24 -5.79 22.46
#